data_AF-A0A7S1VWW8-F1
#
_entry.id   AF-A0A7S1VWW8-F1
#
_cell.length_a   1.000
_cell.length_b   1.000
_cell.length_c   1.000
_cell.angle_alpha   90.00
_cell.angle_beta   90.00
_cell.angle_gamma   90.00
#
_symmetry.space_group_name_H-M   'P 1'
#
loop_
_entity.id
_entity.type
_entity.pdbx_description
1 polymer ?
#
loop_
_entity_poly.entity_id
_entity_poly.type
_entity_poly.pdbx_seq_one_letter_code
_entity_poly.pdbx_strand_id
1 'polypeptide(L)'
;GGGDSTERLGGGNAGLADLEMEVRLHKYLIGGPDMGDNGRHDDLDRPLYAMGAGAGNDGERCSRISEGNNINNDVTAPAATLALALIYLKTGNHAVAASLALPDTHFLMEYVRPDFCMLRVVARTMILWDECEPTIDWIQRQIPLFVRKSYRDMKKTALMSMGMTEAEFERQKGNEERADELENQMDEEERSDETMEVDRPSIRQVHAFATAGACFGMGLRYSGTGSASAASAIMKCIAALRDLRDDPGPVSVALRPAEPPVLEMCLGQCAIALGLVNAGTGCLDSLRVLKMLRWRCDDIVTYGSHMAYSSAIGLLYLGGGTCTIGRSNEDIAALMMASYPRFATTTTDNQFHLQALRHFYALAVKEREIRTIDIDTKEQVSVEVEVEYVDEEKNTSLTRVFKTPFLLLNTREKPLNLGVNSAVYYKVKVPVDPT
;
A
#
# COMPACT_ATOMS: atom_id res chain seq x y z
N GLY A 1 -13.42 -16.18 30.04
CA GLY A 1 -12.02 -15.92 30.41
C GLY A 1 -11.13 -16.91 29.69
N GLY A 2 -10.72 -16.55 28.47
CA GLY A 2 -9.71 -17.24 27.69
C GLY A 2 -8.85 -16.15 27.08
N GLY A 3 -7.58 -16.11 27.45
CA GLY A 3 -6.65 -15.06 27.04
C GLY A 3 -6.39 -15.15 25.54
N ASP A 4 -6.77 -14.09 24.82
CA ASP A 4 -6.23 -13.77 23.51
C ASP A 4 -4.81 -13.23 23.73
N SER A 5 -3.87 -14.15 23.94
CA SER A 5 -2.43 -13.89 23.94
C SER A 5 -1.87 -14.19 22.56
N THR A 6 -2.36 -13.48 21.55
CA THR A 6 -1.57 -13.25 20.34
C THR A 6 -0.48 -12.25 20.73
N GLU A 7 0.65 -12.78 21.22
CA GLU A 7 1.86 -12.00 21.49
C GLU A 7 2.19 -11.17 20.25
N ARG A 8 1.94 -9.86 20.34
CA ARG A 8 2.32 -8.89 19.32
C ARG A 8 3.86 -8.88 19.30
N LEU A 9 4.43 -9.48 18.26
CA LEU A 9 5.87 -9.73 18.06
C LEU A 9 6.77 -8.47 18.07
N GLY A 10 6.19 -7.27 18.04
CA GLY A 10 6.86 -5.99 17.79
C GLY A 10 7.71 -5.42 18.94
N GLY A 11 8.47 -6.25 19.65
CA GLY A 11 9.46 -5.77 20.64
C GLY A 11 9.73 -6.71 21.82
N GLY A 12 8.95 -7.79 21.94
CA GLY A 12 8.96 -8.68 23.11
C GLY A 12 9.50 -10.09 22.88
N ASN A 13 10.24 -10.37 21.79
CA ASN A 13 10.82 -11.70 21.59
C ASN A 13 12.02 -11.90 22.52
N ALA A 14 11.76 -12.37 23.74
CA ALA A 14 12.78 -12.64 24.77
C ALA A 14 13.94 -13.53 24.29
N GLY A 15 13.72 -14.37 23.26
CA GLY A 15 14.74 -15.23 22.66
C GLY A 15 15.49 -14.65 21.46
N LEU A 16 15.06 -13.50 20.90
CA LEU A 16 15.66 -12.88 19.71
C LEU A 16 16.22 -11.47 19.96
N ALA A 17 16.15 -10.98 21.20
CA ALA A 17 16.67 -9.66 21.56
C ALA A 17 18.18 -9.50 21.25
N ASP A 18 18.95 -10.58 21.44
CA ASP A 18 20.41 -10.62 21.19
C ASP A 18 20.77 -10.53 19.69
N LEU A 19 19.82 -10.79 18.79
CA LEU A 19 20.04 -10.72 17.33
C LEU A 19 19.84 -9.32 16.75
N GLU A 20 19.34 -8.36 17.55
CA GLU A 20 19.09 -6.97 17.15
C GLU A 20 18.45 -6.85 15.74
N MET A 21 17.41 -7.65 15.50
CA MET A 21 16.81 -7.81 14.16
C MET A 21 16.39 -6.48 13.54
N GLU A 22 15.90 -5.53 14.34
CA GLU A 22 15.55 -4.18 13.89
C GLU A 22 16.77 -3.42 13.35
N VAL A 23 17.88 -3.40 14.09
CA VAL A 23 19.13 -2.72 13.68
C VAL A 23 19.67 -3.32 12.39
N ARG A 24 19.64 -4.66 12.29
CA ARG A 24 20.11 -5.37 11.10
C ARG A 24 19.23 -5.11 9.87
N LEU A 25 17.92 -5.12 10.04
CA LEU A 25 16.97 -4.80 8.95
C LEU A 25 17.07 -3.33 8.53
N HIS A 26 17.25 -2.42 9.49
CA HIS A 26 17.49 -1.01 9.21
C HIS A 26 18.80 -0.80 8.42
N LYS A 27 19.85 -1.54 8.77
CA LYS A 27 21.11 -1.57 8.00
C LYS A 27 20.90 -2.07 6.56
N TYR A 28 20.10 -3.11 6.37
CA TYR A 28 19.75 -3.60 5.03
C TYR A 28 18.88 -2.64 4.21
N LEU A 29 18.17 -1.72 4.88
CA LEU A 29 17.33 -0.69 4.25
C LEU A 29 18.13 0.53 3.78
N ILE A 30 19.06 1.01 4.59
CA ILE A 30 19.89 2.18 4.28
C ILE A 30 21.11 1.78 3.43
N GLY A 31 21.62 0.58 3.67
CA GLY A 31 22.95 0.17 3.20
C GLY A 31 24.03 0.57 4.21
N GLY A 32 25.27 0.24 3.88
CA GLY A 32 26.43 0.49 4.73
C GLY A 32 27.49 -0.61 4.58
N PRO A 33 28.65 -0.45 5.23
CA PRO A 33 29.71 -1.46 5.16
C PRO A 33 29.21 -2.77 5.73
N ASP A 34 29.45 -3.86 5.00
CA ASP A 34 29.20 -5.19 5.53
C ASP A 34 30.29 -5.51 6.57
N MET A 35 30.05 -5.05 7.80
CA MET A 35 30.64 -5.66 8.99
C MET A 35 30.10 -7.09 9.03
N GLY A 36 30.70 -7.98 8.24
CA GLY A 36 30.53 -9.40 8.44
C GLY A 36 30.78 -9.70 9.90
N ASP A 37 30.29 -10.84 10.36
CA ASP A 37 30.66 -11.48 11.62
C ASP A 37 32.16 -11.88 11.62
N ASN A 38 33.04 -10.99 11.16
CA ASN A 38 34.49 -11.10 11.10
C ASN A 38 35.14 -10.80 12.46
N GLY A 39 34.36 -10.82 13.54
CA GLY A 39 34.86 -10.66 14.91
C GLY A 39 34.87 -11.95 15.73
N ARG A 40 34.44 -13.09 15.18
CA ARG A 40 34.32 -14.36 15.93
C ARG A 40 35.25 -15.49 15.49
N HIS A 41 36.13 -15.26 14.52
CA HIS A 41 37.29 -16.12 14.33
C HIS A 41 38.55 -15.33 14.69
N ASP A 42 39.02 -15.61 15.91
CA ASP A 42 40.27 -15.14 16.50
C ASP A 42 41.41 -15.04 15.47
N ASP A 43 41.90 -13.82 15.27
CA ASP A 43 43.18 -13.51 14.60
C ASP A 43 44.42 -14.01 15.40
N LEU A 44 44.22 -14.79 16.47
CA LEU A 44 45.29 -15.27 17.36
C LEU A 44 45.86 -16.64 17.00
N ASP A 45 45.18 -17.43 16.15
CA ASP A 45 45.65 -18.75 15.70
C ASP A 45 46.10 -18.75 14.23
N ARG A 46 46.71 -17.66 13.76
CA ARG A 46 47.38 -17.64 12.46
C ARG A 46 48.87 -17.98 12.63
N PRO A 47 49.33 -19.18 12.23
CA PRO A 47 50.73 -19.53 12.40
C PRO A 47 51.66 -18.60 11.62
N LEU A 48 52.77 -18.20 12.23
CA LEU A 48 53.75 -17.23 11.73
C LEU A 48 54.34 -17.53 10.33
N TYR A 49 54.12 -18.72 9.78
CA TYR A 49 54.57 -19.11 8.44
C TYR A 49 53.66 -18.59 7.31
N ALA A 50 52.50 -18.00 7.63
CA ALA A 50 51.55 -17.46 6.65
C ALA A 50 51.79 -15.99 6.24
N MET A 51 52.90 -15.36 6.66
CA MET A 51 53.26 -14.00 6.21
C MET A 51 53.81 -13.94 4.77
N GLY A 52 53.96 -15.07 4.09
CA GLY A 52 54.57 -15.16 2.75
C GLY A 52 53.60 -15.25 1.56
N ALA A 53 52.29 -15.12 1.75
CA ALA A 53 51.30 -15.17 0.67
C ALA A 53 50.54 -13.84 0.59
N GLY A 54 51.20 -12.82 0.06
CA GLY A 54 50.51 -11.64 -0.46
C GLY A 54 49.61 -12.05 -1.63
N ALA A 55 48.38 -11.52 -1.63
CA ALA A 55 47.39 -11.61 -2.71
C ALA A 55 46.89 -13.04 -3.04
N GLY A 56 45.92 -13.53 -2.28
CA GLY A 56 45.31 -14.82 -2.61
C GLY A 56 44.12 -15.21 -1.73
N ASN A 57 43.04 -14.43 -1.75
CA ASN A 57 41.70 -14.99 -1.53
C ASN A 57 40.57 -14.25 -2.28
N ASP A 58 40.91 -13.63 -3.41
CA ASP A 58 39.91 -13.04 -4.33
C ASP A 58 39.40 -14.06 -5.37
N GLY A 59 39.72 -15.35 -5.18
CA GLY A 59 39.51 -16.41 -6.18
C GLY A 59 38.11 -17.01 -6.23
N GLU A 60 37.26 -16.77 -5.24
CA GLU A 60 35.89 -17.31 -5.17
C GLU A 60 34.80 -16.23 -5.26
N ARG A 61 35.06 -15.17 -6.03
CA ARG A 61 34.05 -14.13 -6.30
C ARG A 61 33.12 -14.57 -7.45
N CYS A 62 31.85 -14.15 -7.38
CA CYS A 62 30.89 -14.40 -8.45
C CYS A 62 31.36 -13.81 -9.78
N SER A 63 31.32 -14.59 -10.87
CA SER A 63 31.71 -14.14 -12.21
C SER A 63 30.68 -13.25 -12.91
N ARG A 64 29.45 -13.19 -12.39
CA ARG A 64 28.33 -12.44 -12.98
C ARG A 64 27.98 -11.15 -12.23
N ILE A 65 28.26 -11.09 -10.93
CA ILE A 65 27.88 -9.98 -10.06
C ILE A 65 29.13 -9.53 -9.31
N SER A 66 29.49 -8.25 -9.48
CA SER A 66 30.57 -7.61 -8.73
C SER A 66 29.94 -6.74 -7.65
N GLU A 67 29.96 -7.22 -6.41
CA GLU A 67 29.51 -6.45 -5.26
C GLU A 67 30.69 -5.69 -4.62
N GLY A 68 30.44 -4.49 -4.12
CA GLY A 68 31.42 -3.74 -3.33
C GLY A 68 31.42 -4.19 -1.86
N ASN A 69 32.19 -3.51 -1.02
CA ASN A 69 32.22 -3.77 0.42
C ASN A 69 30.97 -3.27 1.18
N ASN A 70 30.07 -2.59 0.47
CA ASN A 70 28.82 -2.09 1.03
C ASN A 70 27.67 -3.01 0.61
N ILE A 71 26.70 -3.14 1.51
CA ILE A 71 25.45 -3.86 1.27
C ILE A 71 24.73 -3.25 0.06
N ASN A 72 24.33 -4.12 -0.87
CA ASN A 72 23.56 -3.74 -2.04
C ASN A 72 22.09 -3.44 -1.69
N ASN A 73 21.81 -2.17 -1.41
CA ASN A 73 20.48 -1.66 -1.07
C ASN A 73 19.42 -2.06 -2.11
N ASP A 74 19.76 -2.07 -3.40
CA ASP A 74 18.83 -2.41 -4.49
C ASP A 74 18.25 -3.82 -4.39
N VAL A 75 18.95 -4.73 -3.71
CA VAL A 75 18.49 -6.11 -3.49
C VAL A 75 17.85 -6.26 -2.11
N THR A 76 18.47 -5.68 -1.07
CA THR A 76 18.10 -5.96 0.32
C THR A 76 16.98 -5.07 0.85
N ALA A 77 16.84 -3.83 0.38
CA ALA A 77 15.88 -2.88 0.91
C ALA A 77 14.40 -3.26 0.74
N PRO A 78 13.90 -3.77 -0.40
CA PRO A 78 12.49 -4.15 -0.51
C PRO A 78 12.13 -5.27 0.47
N ALA A 79 13.01 -6.25 0.64
CA ALA A 79 12.81 -7.35 1.58
C ALA A 79 12.88 -6.86 3.04
N ALA A 80 13.85 -6.00 3.37
CA ALA A 80 13.99 -5.43 4.71
C ALA A 80 12.80 -4.54 5.10
N THR A 81 12.31 -3.73 4.16
CA THR A 81 11.13 -2.87 4.34
C THR A 81 9.90 -3.71 4.69
N LEU A 82 9.65 -4.79 3.93
CA LEU A 82 8.51 -5.67 4.18
C LEU A 82 8.67 -6.50 5.45
N ALA A 83 9.88 -6.97 5.75
CA ALA A 83 10.15 -7.69 6.99
C ALA A 83 9.84 -6.81 8.22
N LEU A 84 10.32 -5.56 8.22
CA LEU A 84 9.98 -4.59 9.28
C LEU A 84 8.48 -4.35 9.36
N ALA A 85 7.80 -4.17 8.23
CA ALA A 85 6.35 -3.97 8.17
C ALA A 85 5.57 -5.14 8.78
N LEU A 86 6.00 -6.38 8.54
CA LEU A 86 5.33 -7.58 9.03
C LEU A 86 5.65 -7.87 10.51
N ILE A 87 6.88 -7.63 10.96
CA ILE A 87 7.27 -7.79 12.37
C ILE A 87 6.49 -6.81 13.26
N TYR A 88 6.36 -5.56 12.79
CA TYR A 88 5.69 -4.47 13.52
C TYR A 88 4.25 -4.21 13.04
N LEU A 89 3.62 -5.20 12.39
CA LEU A 89 2.27 -5.08 11.82
C LEU A 89 1.24 -4.70 12.90
N LYS A 90 0.51 -3.59 12.68
CA LYS A 90 -0.51 -3.06 13.61
C LYS A 90 -0.01 -2.82 15.04
N THR A 91 1.28 -2.57 15.23
CA THR A 91 1.85 -2.33 16.57
C THR A 91 1.72 -0.88 17.01
N GLY A 92 1.58 0.07 16.08
CA GLY A 92 1.59 1.51 16.40
C GLY A 92 2.96 2.03 16.83
N ASN A 93 4.05 1.30 16.56
CA ASN A 93 5.39 1.75 16.94
C ASN A 93 5.89 2.89 16.02
N HIS A 94 5.86 4.11 16.54
CA HIS A 94 6.30 5.30 15.82
C HIS A 94 7.81 5.36 15.56
N ALA A 95 8.65 4.74 16.39
CA ALA A 95 10.10 4.79 16.19
C ALA A 95 10.51 4.04 14.91
N VAL A 96 9.99 2.81 14.74
CA VAL A 96 10.21 2.01 13.53
C VAL A 96 9.53 2.67 12.33
N ALA A 97 8.32 3.20 12.50
CA ALA A 97 7.61 3.91 11.43
C ALA A 97 8.37 5.16 10.95
N ALA A 98 9.02 5.89 11.85
CA ALA A 98 9.87 7.04 11.51
C ALA A 98 11.12 6.61 10.71
N SER A 99 11.69 5.44 11.03
CA SER A 99 12.83 4.89 10.26
C SER A 99 12.49 4.54 8.81
N LEU A 100 11.20 4.29 8.53
CA LEU A 100 10.65 3.99 7.21
C LEU A 100 10.10 5.23 6.49
N ALA A 101 10.14 6.40 7.12
CA ALA A 101 9.68 7.63 6.50
C ALA A 101 10.46 7.92 5.22
N LEU A 102 9.79 8.62 4.29
CA LEU A 102 10.47 9.14 3.11
C LEU A 102 11.45 10.23 3.55
N PRO A 103 12.65 10.33 2.95
CA PRO A 103 13.59 11.37 3.32
C PRO A 103 13.02 12.77 3.07
N ASP A 104 13.25 13.70 4.00
CA ASP A 104 12.69 15.07 3.95
C ASP A 104 13.54 16.05 3.11
N THR A 105 14.71 15.62 2.65
CA THR A 105 15.63 16.46 1.85
C THR A 105 15.84 15.88 0.47
N HIS A 106 16.00 16.77 -0.51
CA HIS A 106 16.25 16.40 -1.90
C HIS A 106 17.52 15.53 -2.05
N PHE A 107 18.61 15.88 -1.36
CA PHE A 107 19.86 15.11 -1.38
C PHE A 107 19.67 13.67 -0.92
N LEU A 108 19.00 13.44 0.22
CA LEU A 108 18.76 12.08 0.72
C LEU A 108 17.80 11.29 -0.16
N MET A 109 16.91 11.98 -0.88
CA MET A 109 15.97 11.35 -1.81
C MET A 109 16.68 10.78 -3.05
N GLU A 110 17.78 11.38 -3.50
CA GLU A 110 18.59 10.85 -4.62
C GLU A 110 19.27 9.51 -4.30
N TYR A 111 19.49 9.21 -3.01
CA TYR A 111 20.05 7.91 -2.58
C TYR A 111 19.01 6.79 -2.54
N VAL A 112 17.71 7.09 -2.66
CA VAL A 112 16.64 6.10 -2.57
C VAL A 112 15.99 5.95 -3.94
N ARG A 113 15.95 4.72 -4.45
CA ARG A 113 15.22 4.43 -5.69
C ARG A 113 13.73 4.79 -5.53
N PRO A 114 13.12 5.53 -6.47
CA PRO A 114 11.72 5.95 -6.37
C PRO A 114 10.72 4.81 -6.17
N ASP A 115 10.98 3.64 -6.78
CA ASP A 115 10.17 2.43 -6.61
C ASP A 115 10.06 2.00 -5.13
N PHE A 116 11.13 2.17 -4.34
CA PHE A 116 11.15 1.78 -2.93
C PHE A 116 10.39 2.77 -2.06
N CYS A 117 10.18 4.01 -2.51
CA CYS A 117 9.34 4.97 -1.80
C CYS A 117 7.91 4.44 -1.63
N MET A 118 7.37 3.77 -2.66
CA MET A 118 6.06 3.13 -2.58
C MET A 118 6.01 2.07 -1.47
N LEU A 119 7.01 1.17 -1.42
CA LEU A 119 7.10 0.12 -0.39
C LEU A 119 7.24 0.71 1.01
N ARG A 120 8.02 1.77 1.18
CA ARG A 120 8.22 2.47 2.45
C ARG A 120 6.92 3.08 2.98
N VAL A 121 6.15 3.76 2.11
CA VAL A 121 4.84 4.32 2.48
C VAL A 121 3.85 3.22 2.88
N VAL A 122 3.83 2.10 2.13
CA VAL A 122 2.97 0.95 2.44
C VAL A 122 3.36 0.33 3.78
N ALA A 123 4.66 0.10 4.00
CA ALA A 123 5.19 -0.45 5.25
C ALA A 123 4.85 0.44 6.46
N ARG A 124 5.05 1.76 6.34
CA ARG A 124 4.66 2.73 7.36
C ARG A 124 3.15 2.65 7.67
N THR A 125 2.31 2.54 6.64
CA THR A 125 0.85 2.41 6.81
C THR A 125 0.46 1.09 7.50
N MET A 126 1.18 0.00 7.24
CA MET A 126 0.96 -1.30 7.90
C MET A 126 1.31 -1.26 9.39
N ILE A 127 2.34 -0.50 9.78
CA ILE A 127 2.75 -0.32 11.18
C ILE A 127 1.78 0.62 11.90
N LEU A 128 1.50 1.80 11.32
CA LEU A 128 0.58 2.83 11.83
C LEU A 128 -0.85 2.59 11.31
N TRP A 129 -1.36 1.38 11.54
CA TRP A 129 -2.62 0.90 10.95
C TRP A 129 -3.86 1.70 11.36
N ASP A 130 -3.88 2.22 12.58
CA ASP A 130 -5.05 2.90 13.15
C ASP A 130 -5.14 4.37 12.73
N GLU A 131 -4.02 4.98 12.33
CA GLU A 131 -3.94 6.37 11.83
C GLU A 131 -4.35 6.51 10.37
N CYS A 132 -4.63 5.40 9.68
CA CYS A 132 -5.02 5.42 8.27
C CYS A 132 -6.48 5.88 8.12
N GLU A 133 -6.66 7.16 7.78
CA GLU A 133 -7.96 7.78 7.55
C GLU A 133 -8.42 7.63 6.09
N PRO A 134 -9.73 7.42 5.83
CA PRO A 134 -10.25 7.22 4.48
C PRO A 134 -10.49 8.56 3.76
N THR A 135 -9.47 9.44 3.74
CA THR A 135 -9.53 10.80 3.19
C THR A 135 -8.43 11.00 2.15
N ILE A 136 -8.65 11.91 1.20
CA ILE A 136 -7.62 12.27 0.22
C ILE A 136 -6.47 13.05 0.86
N ASP A 137 -6.79 13.85 1.87
CA ASP A 137 -5.81 14.62 2.65
C ASP A 137 -4.80 13.69 3.33
N TRP A 138 -5.24 12.56 3.89
CA TRP A 138 -4.34 11.56 4.46
C TRP A 138 -3.35 10.98 3.43
N ILE A 139 -3.80 10.76 2.19
CA ILE A 139 -2.94 10.28 1.09
C ILE A 139 -1.86 11.33 0.79
N GLN A 140 -2.25 12.61 0.71
CA GLN A 140 -1.33 13.72 0.42
C GLN A 140 -0.31 13.92 1.54
N ARG A 141 -0.70 13.73 2.81
CA ARG A 141 0.20 13.80 3.97
C ARG A 141 1.31 12.75 3.98
N GLN A 142 1.19 11.66 3.20
CA GLN A 142 2.28 10.68 3.07
C GLN A 142 3.42 11.16 2.17
N ILE A 143 3.22 12.25 1.43
CA ILE A 143 4.20 12.81 0.50
C ILE A 143 5.00 13.90 1.23
N PRO A 144 6.35 13.87 1.19
CA PRO A 144 7.17 14.89 1.83
C PRO A 144 6.83 16.30 1.36
N LEU A 145 6.88 17.26 2.29
CA LEU A 145 6.49 18.66 2.04
C LEU A 145 7.23 19.27 0.86
N PHE A 146 8.55 19.01 0.74
CA PHE A 146 9.34 19.56 -0.37
C PHE A 146 8.91 18.99 -1.73
N VAL A 147 8.55 17.70 -1.80
CA VAL A 147 8.05 17.06 -3.04
C VAL A 147 6.72 17.69 -3.43
N ARG A 148 5.82 17.89 -2.45
CA ARG A 148 4.52 18.55 -2.67
C ARG A 148 4.69 19.99 -3.14
N LYS A 149 5.58 20.76 -2.51
CA LYS A 149 5.91 22.14 -2.89
C LYS A 149 6.46 22.20 -4.32
N SER A 150 7.50 21.42 -4.62
CA SER A 150 8.08 21.39 -5.97
C SER A 150 7.09 20.91 -7.04
N TYR A 151 6.25 19.92 -6.73
CA TYR A 151 5.21 19.45 -7.64
C TYR A 151 4.17 20.54 -7.93
N ARG A 152 3.76 21.30 -6.90
CA ARG A 152 2.88 22.46 -7.04
C ARG A 152 3.51 23.59 -7.84
N ASP A 153 4.79 23.88 -7.62
CA ASP A 153 5.53 24.91 -8.35
C ASP A 153 5.66 24.57 -9.84
N MET A 154 5.88 23.29 -10.17
CA MET A 154 5.85 22.79 -11.55
C MET A 154 4.46 22.98 -12.17
N LYS A 155 3.38 22.65 -11.45
CA LYS A 155 2.00 22.85 -11.90
C LYS A 155 1.71 24.34 -12.14
N LYS A 156 2.11 25.21 -11.21
CA LYS A 156 1.96 26.67 -11.32
C LYS A 156 2.72 27.21 -12.53
N THR A 157 3.98 26.82 -12.71
CA THR A 157 4.81 27.25 -13.85
C THR A 157 4.17 26.86 -15.19
N ALA A 158 3.63 25.64 -15.28
CA ALA A 158 2.94 25.18 -16.49
C ALA A 158 1.64 25.97 -16.75
N LEU A 159 0.85 26.27 -15.73
CA LEU A 159 -0.37 27.07 -15.86
C LEU A 159 -0.07 28.53 -16.23
N MET A 160 0.97 29.12 -15.65
CA MET A 160 1.44 30.47 -15.99
C MET A 160 1.90 30.55 -17.45
N SER A 161 2.55 29.50 -17.96
CA SER A 161 2.92 29.44 -19.39
C SER A 161 1.71 29.40 -20.33
N MET A 162 0.52 29.06 -19.82
CA MET A 162 -0.76 29.09 -20.55
C MET A 162 -1.55 30.39 -20.35
N GLY A 163 -0.98 31.39 -19.67
CA GLY A 163 -1.59 32.71 -19.51
C GLY A 163 -2.61 32.84 -18.37
N MET A 164 -2.70 31.86 -17.45
CA MET A 164 -3.46 32.03 -16.21
C MET A 164 -2.77 33.02 -15.26
N THR A 165 -3.55 33.87 -14.59
CA THR A 165 -3.04 34.80 -13.60
C THR A 165 -2.84 34.14 -12.23
N GLU A 166 -1.92 34.68 -11.41
CA GLU A 166 -1.65 34.18 -10.07
C GLU A 166 -2.89 34.18 -9.17
N ALA A 167 -3.75 35.18 -9.32
CA ALA A 167 -5.01 35.31 -8.60
C ALA A 167 -6.05 34.24 -9.00
N GLU A 168 -6.03 33.76 -10.25
CA GLU A 168 -6.92 32.67 -10.70
C GLU A 168 -6.46 31.32 -10.16
N PHE A 169 -5.14 31.10 -10.10
CA PHE A 169 -4.56 29.91 -9.48
C PHE A 169 -4.90 29.83 -7.97
N GLU A 170 -4.75 30.93 -7.24
CA GLU A 170 -5.09 31.01 -5.80
C GLU A 170 -6.61 30.97 -5.55
N ARG A 171 -7.47 31.31 -6.52
CA ARG A 171 -8.92 31.07 -6.40
C ARG A 171 -9.29 29.59 -6.55
N GLN A 172 -8.57 28.86 -7.40
CA GLN A 172 -8.76 27.42 -7.58
C GLN A 172 -8.32 26.63 -6.33
N LYS A 173 -7.34 27.16 -5.57
CA LYS A 173 -6.86 26.66 -4.27
C LYS A 173 -7.92 26.63 -3.17
N GLY A 174 -8.89 27.57 -3.21
CA GLY A 174 -9.84 27.82 -2.10
C GLY A 174 -10.76 26.65 -1.72
N ASN A 175 -10.82 25.58 -2.53
CA ASN A 175 -11.65 24.40 -2.26
C ASN A 175 -10.87 23.14 -1.86
N GLU A 176 -9.54 23.08 -2.04
CA GLU A 176 -8.78 21.82 -1.94
C GLU A 176 -7.95 21.70 -0.65
N GLU A 177 -7.29 22.74 -0.15
CA GLU A 177 -6.30 22.58 0.94
C GLU A 177 -6.22 23.83 1.85
N ARG A 178 -6.96 23.82 2.98
CA ARG A 178 -6.87 24.83 4.07
C ARG A 178 -5.95 24.37 5.22
N ALA A 179 -5.43 23.14 5.16
CA ALA A 179 -4.61 22.53 6.19
C ALA A 179 -3.12 22.86 6.05
N ASP A 180 -2.61 23.02 4.83
CA ASP A 180 -1.18 23.23 4.56
C ASP A 180 -0.67 24.61 5.00
N GLU A 181 -1.55 25.62 5.10
CA GLU A 181 -1.16 27.00 5.43
C GLU A 181 -0.72 27.18 6.89
N LEU A 182 -1.12 26.29 7.81
CA LEU A 182 -0.71 26.36 9.21
C LEU A 182 0.65 25.68 9.47
N GLU A 183 0.99 24.65 8.70
CA GLU A 183 2.31 24.02 8.73
C GLU A 183 3.35 24.89 8.02
N ASN A 184 2.97 25.55 6.92
CA ASN A 184 3.85 26.43 6.15
C ASN A 184 4.30 27.69 6.93
N GLN A 185 3.50 28.20 7.87
CA GLN A 185 3.86 29.40 8.63
C GLN A 185 5.01 29.19 9.63
N MET A 186 5.31 27.94 10.00
CA MET A 186 6.42 27.64 10.92
C MET A 186 7.75 27.39 10.18
N ASP A 187 7.71 27.00 8.91
CA ASP A 187 8.90 26.66 8.11
C ASP A 187 9.35 27.78 7.14
N GLU A 188 8.51 28.79 6.89
CA GLU A 188 8.81 29.90 5.97
C GLU A 188 9.87 30.89 6.50
N GLU A 189 10.14 30.94 7.81
CA GLU A 189 11.11 31.90 8.38
C GLU A 189 12.58 31.45 8.31
N GLU A 190 12.89 30.17 8.03
CA GLU A 190 14.27 29.66 8.11
C GLU A 190 14.96 29.30 6.78
N ARG A 191 14.27 29.27 5.63
CA ARG A 191 14.90 28.81 4.38
C ARG A 191 15.09 29.93 3.37
N SER A 192 16.22 30.62 3.48
CA SER A 192 16.72 31.56 2.48
C SER A 192 16.79 30.92 1.09
N ASP A 193 16.29 31.65 0.09
CA ASP A 193 16.37 31.39 -1.34
C ASP A 193 17.80 31.02 -1.79
N GLU A 194 18.11 29.73 -1.83
CA GLU A 194 18.90 29.18 -2.92
C GLU A 194 17.96 28.27 -3.71
N THR A 195 17.69 28.66 -4.96
CA THR A 195 17.04 27.81 -5.96
C THR A 195 17.98 26.65 -6.28
N MET A 196 18.06 25.70 -5.35
CA MET A 196 18.74 24.43 -5.53
C MET A 196 18.17 23.80 -6.80
N GLU A 197 19.04 23.41 -7.73
CA GLU A 197 18.63 22.83 -9.01
C GLU A 197 18.01 21.45 -8.75
N VAL A 198 16.71 21.43 -8.48
CA VAL A 198 16.01 20.20 -8.10
C VAL A 198 15.74 19.34 -9.35
N ASP A 199 16.13 18.07 -9.30
CA ASP A 199 15.84 17.11 -10.37
C ASP A 199 14.33 16.86 -10.50
N ARG A 200 13.70 17.57 -11.44
CA ARG A 200 12.25 17.52 -11.70
C ARG A 200 11.77 16.09 -12.05
N PRO A 201 12.47 15.30 -12.89
CA PRO A 201 12.17 13.87 -13.09
C PRO A 201 12.00 13.06 -11.80
N SER A 202 12.95 13.12 -10.87
CA SER A 202 12.90 12.38 -9.61
C SER A 202 11.70 12.78 -8.75
N ILE A 203 11.41 14.09 -8.62
CA ILE A 203 10.24 14.58 -7.87
C ILE A 203 8.94 13.98 -8.43
N ARG A 204 8.78 13.97 -9.76
CA ARG A 204 7.57 13.44 -10.41
C ARG A 204 7.40 11.94 -10.17
N GLN A 205 8.50 11.18 -10.22
CA GLN A 205 8.48 9.74 -9.93
C GLN A 205 8.13 9.47 -8.46
N VAL A 206 8.79 10.16 -7.53
CA VAL A 206 8.53 9.98 -6.08
C VAL A 206 7.11 10.38 -5.73
N HIS A 207 6.59 11.49 -6.26
CA HIS A 207 5.21 11.88 -6.06
C HIS A 207 4.23 10.79 -6.52
N ALA A 208 4.43 10.23 -7.72
CA ALA A 208 3.58 9.16 -8.25
C ALA A 208 3.64 7.88 -7.38
N PHE A 209 4.84 7.43 -7.01
CA PHE A 209 5.04 6.24 -6.19
C PHE A 209 4.53 6.39 -4.76
N ALA A 210 4.76 7.53 -4.13
CA ALA A 210 4.24 7.83 -2.79
C ALA A 210 2.70 7.85 -2.79
N THR A 211 2.09 8.48 -3.80
CA THR A 211 0.63 8.48 -3.98
C THR A 211 0.10 7.06 -4.15
N ALA A 212 0.72 6.25 -5.02
CA ALA A 212 0.30 4.87 -5.23
C ALA A 212 0.48 3.99 -3.98
N GLY A 213 1.57 4.18 -3.24
CA GLY A 213 1.83 3.49 -1.99
C GLY A 213 0.82 3.83 -0.90
N ALA A 214 0.46 5.10 -0.78
CA ALA A 214 -0.57 5.55 0.17
C ALA A 214 -1.96 4.99 -0.20
N CYS A 215 -2.33 5.01 -1.50
CA CYS A 215 -3.56 4.37 -1.98
C CYS A 215 -3.57 2.88 -1.65
N PHE A 216 -2.47 2.17 -1.91
CA PHE A 216 -2.38 0.73 -1.65
C PHE A 216 -2.42 0.40 -0.15
N GLY A 217 -1.72 1.17 0.70
CA GLY A 217 -1.80 1.06 2.15
C GLY A 217 -3.23 1.28 2.67
N MET A 218 -3.94 2.28 2.14
CA MET A 218 -5.36 2.49 2.44
C MET A 218 -6.23 1.31 1.95
N GLY A 219 -5.91 0.74 0.78
CA GLY A 219 -6.59 -0.45 0.25
C GLY A 219 -6.42 -1.68 1.15
N LEU A 220 -5.24 -1.91 1.70
CA LEU A 220 -4.99 -2.95 2.69
C LEU A 220 -5.77 -2.67 3.98
N ARG A 221 -5.75 -1.42 4.47
CA ARG A 221 -6.46 -1.02 5.67
C ARG A 221 -7.97 -1.26 5.59
N TYR A 222 -8.57 -0.94 4.46
CA TYR A 222 -10.01 -1.00 4.24
C TYR A 222 -10.41 -2.21 3.36
N SER A 223 -9.62 -3.30 3.38
CA SER A 223 -9.92 -4.50 2.59
C SER A 223 -11.26 -5.14 2.97
N GLY A 224 -12.12 -5.36 1.97
CA GLY A 224 -13.43 -5.97 2.12
C GLY A 224 -14.42 -5.16 2.98
N THR A 225 -14.16 -3.90 3.29
CA THR A 225 -15.07 -3.08 4.10
C THR A 225 -16.15 -2.38 3.28
N GLY A 226 -15.96 -2.25 1.96
CA GLY A 226 -16.88 -1.51 1.07
C GLY A 226 -17.07 -0.04 1.46
N SER A 227 -16.03 0.60 2.03
CA SER A 227 -16.13 1.98 2.51
C SER A 227 -16.18 2.95 1.32
N ALA A 228 -17.31 3.67 1.19
CA ALA A 228 -17.50 4.66 0.12
C ALA A 228 -16.48 5.81 0.19
N SER A 229 -16.07 6.22 1.40
CA SER A 229 -15.07 7.29 1.58
C SER A 229 -13.70 6.87 1.07
N ALA A 230 -13.23 5.67 1.46
CA ALA A 230 -11.95 5.14 1.03
C ALA A 230 -11.93 4.89 -0.49
N ALA A 231 -13.00 4.28 -1.02
CA ALA A 231 -13.15 4.08 -2.46
C ALA A 231 -13.15 5.40 -3.22
N SER A 232 -13.85 6.44 -2.73
CA SER A 232 -13.88 7.77 -3.35
C SER A 232 -12.50 8.44 -3.35
N ALA A 233 -11.76 8.37 -2.23
CA ALA A 233 -10.40 8.89 -2.14
C ALA A 233 -9.47 8.22 -3.17
N ILE A 234 -9.46 6.88 -3.23
CA ILE A 234 -8.66 6.13 -4.20
C ILE A 234 -9.10 6.43 -5.64
N MET A 235 -10.40 6.53 -5.92
CA MET A 235 -10.91 6.88 -7.26
C MET A 235 -10.48 8.28 -7.71
N LYS A 236 -10.39 9.26 -6.80
CA LYS A 236 -9.83 10.59 -7.11
C LYS A 236 -8.36 10.51 -7.49
N CYS A 237 -7.56 9.72 -6.77
CA CYS A 237 -6.15 9.50 -7.11
C CYS A 237 -5.99 8.78 -8.46
N ILE A 238 -6.83 7.78 -8.75
CA ILE A 238 -6.85 7.11 -10.05
C ILE A 238 -7.20 8.11 -11.17
N ALA A 239 -8.20 8.97 -10.95
CA ALA A 239 -8.55 10.01 -11.91
C ALA A 239 -7.37 10.95 -12.18
N ALA A 240 -6.71 11.46 -11.13
CA ALA A 240 -5.55 12.33 -11.28
C ALA A 240 -4.38 11.65 -12.04
N LEU A 241 -4.05 10.40 -11.71
CA LEU A 241 -2.99 9.65 -12.39
C LEU A 241 -3.36 9.31 -13.85
N ARG A 242 -4.64 9.03 -14.11
CA ARG A 242 -5.16 8.80 -15.46
C ARG A 242 -5.09 10.07 -16.30
N ASP A 243 -5.48 11.21 -15.75
CA ASP A 243 -5.46 12.49 -16.46
C ASP A 243 -4.01 12.88 -16.83
N LEU A 244 -3.03 12.59 -15.96
CA LEU A 244 -1.60 12.71 -16.30
C LEU A 244 -1.17 11.81 -17.46
N ARG A 245 -1.76 10.62 -17.59
CA ARG A 245 -1.47 9.65 -18.64
C ARG A 245 -2.10 10.04 -19.97
N ASP A 246 -3.37 10.41 -19.94
CA ASP A 246 -4.23 10.53 -21.12
C ASP A 246 -4.22 11.95 -21.69
N ASP A 247 -4.16 12.99 -20.85
CA ASP A 247 -4.24 14.36 -21.34
C ASP A 247 -2.90 14.82 -21.94
N PRO A 248 -2.90 15.34 -23.19
CA PRO A 248 -1.72 15.94 -23.82
C PRO A 248 -1.49 17.40 -23.37
N GLY A 249 -2.24 17.88 -22.37
CA GLY A 249 -2.17 19.26 -21.90
C GLY A 249 -0.77 19.62 -21.36
N PRO A 250 -0.32 20.88 -21.47
CA PRO A 250 1.02 21.25 -21.04
C PRO A 250 1.26 21.04 -19.53
N VAL A 251 0.22 21.14 -18.70
CA VAL A 251 0.29 20.79 -17.27
C VAL A 251 0.57 19.30 -17.09
N SER A 252 -0.18 18.43 -17.76
CA SER A 252 0.00 16.99 -17.66
C SER A 252 1.37 16.56 -18.16
N VAL A 253 1.86 17.16 -19.26
CA VAL A 253 3.21 16.90 -19.78
C VAL A 253 4.30 17.39 -18.81
N ALA A 254 4.11 18.54 -18.17
CA ALA A 254 5.06 19.04 -17.18
C ALA A 254 5.14 18.13 -15.94
N LEU A 255 4.02 17.57 -15.50
CA LEU A 255 3.93 16.74 -14.29
C LEU A 255 4.13 15.24 -14.53
N ARG A 256 4.06 14.77 -15.78
CA ARG A 256 4.22 13.35 -16.12
C ARG A 256 5.63 12.86 -15.75
N PRO A 257 5.75 11.69 -15.08
CA PRO A 257 7.04 11.03 -14.90
C PRO A 257 7.75 10.81 -16.23
N ALA A 258 9.09 10.93 -16.23
CA ALA A 258 9.88 10.80 -17.47
C ALA A 258 9.73 9.41 -18.12
N GLU A 259 9.54 8.37 -17.30
CA GLU A 259 9.38 6.99 -17.73
C GLU A 259 7.89 6.60 -17.77
N PRO A 260 7.32 6.32 -18.95
CA PRO A 260 5.91 5.94 -19.07
C PRO A 260 5.48 4.70 -18.25
N PRO A 261 6.30 3.64 -18.12
CA PRO A 261 5.91 2.45 -17.33
C PRO A 261 5.66 2.74 -15.84
N VAL A 262 6.30 3.76 -15.27
CA VAL A 262 6.12 4.14 -13.85
C VAL A 262 4.67 4.50 -13.56
N LEU A 263 4.04 5.25 -14.47
CA LEU A 263 2.65 5.69 -14.30
C LEU A 263 1.67 4.52 -14.37
N GLU A 264 1.90 3.57 -15.29
CA GLU A 264 1.11 2.34 -15.40
C GLU A 264 1.25 1.44 -14.18
N MET A 265 2.44 1.35 -13.59
CA MET A 265 2.64 0.63 -12.33
C MET A 265 1.86 1.26 -11.17
N CYS A 266 1.92 2.59 -11.05
CA CYS A 266 1.17 3.33 -10.03
C CYS A 266 -0.35 3.17 -10.20
N LEU A 267 -0.85 3.28 -11.44
CA LEU A 267 -2.25 3.05 -11.78
C LEU A 267 -2.69 1.62 -11.47
N GLY A 268 -1.88 0.62 -11.83
CA GLY A 268 -2.14 -0.78 -11.51
C GLY A 268 -2.23 -1.04 -10.01
N GLN A 269 -1.38 -0.42 -9.21
CA GLN A 269 -1.43 -0.52 -7.74
C GLN A 269 -2.66 0.16 -7.13
N CYS A 270 -2.98 1.37 -7.56
CA CYS A 270 -4.23 2.05 -7.16
C CYS A 270 -5.47 1.24 -7.56
N ALA A 271 -5.46 0.59 -8.73
CA ALA A 271 -6.53 -0.27 -9.19
C ALA A 271 -6.71 -1.50 -8.28
N ILE A 272 -5.62 -2.18 -7.91
CA ILE A 272 -5.67 -3.28 -6.93
C ILE A 272 -6.20 -2.78 -5.59
N ALA A 273 -5.75 -1.60 -5.11
CA ALA A 273 -6.23 -1.00 -3.88
C ALA A 273 -7.76 -0.79 -3.90
N LEU A 274 -8.30 -0.25 -4.99
CA LEU A 274 -9.74 -0.09 -5.17
C LEU A 274 -10.47 -1.44 -5.17
N GLY A 275 -9.90 -2.45 -5.83
CA GLY A 275 -10.41 -3.82 -5.84
C GLY A 275 -10.41 -4.46 -4.45
N LEU A 276 -9.39 -4.20 -3.62
CA LEU A 276 -9.32 -4.67 -2.22
C LEU A 276 -10.40 -4.05 -1.35
N VAL A 277 -10.63 -2.73 -1.45
CA VAL A 277 -11.66 -2.04 -0.64
C VAL A 277 -13.06 -2.59 -0.95
N ASN A 278 -13.35 -2.78 -2.23
CA ASN A 278 -14.65 -3.21 -2.72
C ASN A 278 -14.73 -4.71 -3.02
N ALA A 279 -13.85 -5.51 -2.41
CA ALA A 279 -13.75 -6.93 -2.69
C ALA A 279 -15.09 -7.66 -2.46
N GLY A 280 -15.53 -8.41 -3.46
CA GLY A 280 -16.79 -9.17 -3.48
C GLY A 280 -18.07 -8.35 -3.69
N THR A 281 -18.03 -7.01 -3.56
CA THR A 281 -19.25 -6.17 -3.65
C THR A 281 -19.81 -6.02 -5.07
N GLY A 282 -18.99 -6.20 -6.10
CA GLY A 282 -19.43 -5.94 -7.48
C GLY A 282 -19.74 -4.47 -7.79
N CYS A 283 -19.21 -3.50 -7.04
CA CYS A 283 -19.50 -2.06 -7.21
C CYS A 283 -19.33 -1.58 -8.67
N LEU A 284 -20.40 -1.06 -9.27
CA LEU A 284 -20.45 -0.65 -10.68
C LEU A 284 -19.47 0.49 -11.00
N ASP A 285 -19.34 1.46 -10.10
CA ASP A 285 -18.48 2.63 -10.34
C ASP A 285 -17.00 2.21 -10.36
N SER A 286 -16.61 1.31 -9.45
CA SER A 286 -15.27 0.71 -9.49
C SER A 286 -15.06 -0.10 -10.77
N LEU A 287 -16.04 -0.89 -11.20
CA LEU A 287 -15.93 -1.65 -12.45
C LEU A 287 -15.75 -0.74 -13.66
N ARG A 288 -16.49 0.37 -13.75
CA ARG A 288 -16.39 1.33 -14.86
C ARG A 288 -14.98 1.88 -14.97
N VAL A 289 -14.40 2.31 -13.84
CA VAL A 289 -13.02 2.81 -13.78
C VAL A 289 -12.03 1.72 -14.19
N LEU A 290 -12.14 0.51 -13.63
CA LEU A 290 -11.24 -0.59 -13.96
C LEU A 290 -11.34 -1.03 -15.44
N LYS A 291 -12.55 -1.03 -16.02
CA LYS A 291 -12.75 -1.31 -17.45
C LYS A 291 -12.13 -0.25 -18.34
N MET A 292 -12.24 1.03 -17.97
CA MET A 292 -11.61 2.13 -18.71
C MET A 292 -10.08 1.98 -18.71
N LEU A 293 -9.48 1.62 -17.57
CA LEU A 293 -8.04 1.39 -17.47
C LEU A 293 -7.59 0.16 -18.29
N ARG A 294 -8.36 -0.93 -18.26
CA ARG A 294 -8.03 -2.19 -18.94
C ARG A 294 -8.09 -2.12 -20.47
N TRP A 295 -8.97 -1.30 -21.04
CA TRP A 295 -9.23 -1.29 -22.49
C TRP A 295 -8.03 -0.81 -23.32
N ARG A 296 -7.11 -0.07 -22.71
CA ARG A 296 -5.95 0.48 -23.40
C ARG A 296 -4.87 -0.60 -23.60
N CYS A 297 -4.49 -0.84 -24.85
CA CYS A 297 -3.47 -1.80 -25.26
C CYS A 297 -2.39 -1.08 -26.09
N ASP A 298 -1.61 -0.22 -25.42
CA ASP A 298 -0.48 0.47 -26.04
C ASP A 298 0.82 -0.33 -25.79
N ASP A 299 1.87 -0.09 -26.58
CA ASP A 299 3.19 -0.74 -26.40
C ASP A 299 3.85 -0.46 -25.03
N ILE A 300 3.38 0.58 -24.33
CA ILE A 300 3.81 0.93 -22.96
C ILE A 300 3.19 -0.01 -21.92
N VAL A 301 2.01 -0.56 -22.20
CA VAL A 301 1.27 -1.41 -21.26
C VAL A 301 1.87 -2.82 -21.29
N THR A 302 2.52 -3.20 -20.20
CA THR A 302 3.18 -4.51 -20.07
C THR A 302 2.20 -5.60 -19.64
N TYR A 303 2.64 -6.87 -19.72
CA TYR A 303 1.89 -8.02 -19.21
C TYR A 303 1.43 -7.80 -17.75
N GLY A 304 2.33 -7.31 -16.91
CA GLY A 304 2.08 -7.05 -15.50
C GLY A 304 1.00 -6.00 -15.24
N SER A 305 0.90 -4.97 -16.08
CA SER A 305 -0.16 -3.96 -15.99
C SER A 305 -1.53 -4.59 -16.27
N HIS A 306 -1.65 -5.39 -17.32
CA HIS A 306 -2.90 -6.12 -17.61
C HIS A 306 -3.25 -7.11 -16.49
N MET A 307 -2.26 -7.82 -15.95
CA MET A 307 -2.45 -8.69 -14.79
C MET A 307 -2.99 -7.92 -13.59
N ALA A 308 -2.47 -6.74 -13.29
CA ALA A 308 -2.93 -5.90 -12.18
C ALA A 308 -4.40 -5.47 -12.36
N TYR A 309 -4.77 -4.97 -13.54
CA TYR A 309 -6.15 -4.57 -13.82
C TYR A 309 -7.12 -5.76 -13.81
N SER A 310 -6.72 -6.90 -14.36
CA SER A 310 -7.50 -8.14 -14.30
C SER A 310 -7.65 -8.66 -12.87
N SER A 311 -6.60 -8.57 -12.05
CA SER A 311 -6.65 -8.96 -10.64
C SER A 311 -7.58 -8.05 -9.85
N ALA A 312 -7.53 -6.73 -10.07
CA ALA A 312 -8.46 -5.78 -9.47
C ALA A 312 -9.93 -6.07 -9.81
N ILE A 313 -10.23 -6.41 -11.07
CA ILE A 313 -11.58 -6.84 -11.49
C ILE A 313 -11.96 -8.18 -10.83
N GLY A 314 -11.01 -9.10 -10.72
CA GLY A 314 -11.21 -10.38 -10.04
C GLY A 314 -11.54 -10.22 -8.55
N LEU A 315 -10.86 -9.32 -7.85
CA LEU A 315 -11.12 -8.99 -6.45
C LEU A 315 -12.53 -8.38 -6.28
N LEU A 316 -12.96 -7.53 -7.20
CA LEU A 316 -14.31 -6.94 -7.18
C LEU A 316 -15.42 -8.00 -7.23
N TYR A 317 -15.19 -9.09 -7.97
CA TYR A 317 -16.12 -10.22 -8.14
C TYR A 317 -15.61 -11.51 -7.47
N LEU A 318 -14.95 -11.37 -6.32
CA LEU A 318 -14.36 -12.50 -5.62
C LEU A 318 -15.41 -13.58 -5.31
N GLY A 319 -15.13 -14.82 -5.72
CA GLY A 319 -16.07 -15.94 -5.58
C GLY A 319 -17.37 -15.78 -6.38
N GLY A 320 -17.47 -14.82 -7.30
CA GLY A 320 -18.73 -14.45 -7.95
C GLY A 320 -19.62 -13.53 -7.10
N GLY A 321 -19.04 -12.88 -6.08
CA GLY A 321 -19.75 -12.02 -5.11
C GLY A 321 -20.10 -12.72 -3.80
N THR A 322 -19.67 -13.98 -3.63
CA THR A 322 -19.96 -14.81 -2.45
C THR A 322 -18.91 -14.65 -1.35
N CYS A 323 -17.72 -14.18 -1.73
CA CYS A 323 -16.56 -14.12 -0.87
C CYS A 323 -16.09 -12.67 -0.69
N THR A 324 -15.52 -12.40 0.48
CA THR A 324 -14.76 -11.19 0.75
C THR A 324 -13.34 -11.56 1.19
N ILE A 325 -12.53 -10.57 1.54
CA ILE A 325 -11.13 -10.74 1.94
C ILE A 325 -11.01 -10.53 3.44
N GLY A 326 -10.28 -11.36 4.17
CA GLY A 326 -10.06 -11.21 5.60
C GLY A 326 -9.08 -10.09 5.97
N ARG A 327 -9.09 -9.73 7.27
CA ARG A 327 -8.27 -8.63 7.85
C ARG A 327 -7.38 -9.10 9.00
N SER A 328 -7.26 -10.41 9.21
CA SER A 328 -6.30 -10.96 10.18
C SER A 328 -4.87 -10.58 9.77
N ASN A 329 -3.92 -10.77 10.69
CA ASN A 329 -2.53 -10.41 10.41
C ASN A 329 -1.95 -11.32 9.32
N GLU A 330 -2.37 -12.58 9.31
CA GLU A 330 -2.02 -13.59 8.32
C GLU A 330 -2.63 -13.24 6.95
N ASP A 331 -3.91 -12.80 6.92
CA ASP A 331 -4.57 -12.38 5.68
C ASP A 331 -3.84 -11.18 5.06
N ILE A 332 -3.46 -10.18 5.86
CA ILE A 332 -2.75 -8.98 5.37
C ILE A 332 -1.37 -9.36 4.84
N ALA A 333 -0.65 -10.27 5.51
CA ALA A 333 0.62 -10.78 5.01
C ALA A 333 0.44 -11.50 3.66
N ALA A 334 -0.59 -12.33 3.52
CA ALA A 334 -0.93 -13.02 2.28
C ALA A 334 -1.30 -12.05 1.14
N LEU A 335 -2.06 -11.00 1.45
CA LEU A 335 -2.43 -9.95 0.49
C LEU A 335 -1.22 -9.13 0.04
N MET A 336 -0.31 -8.79 0.96
CA MET A 336 0.93 -8.07 0.65
C MET A 336 1.81 -8.90 -0.29
N MET A 337 1.92 -10.21 -0.06
CA MET A 337 2.62 -11.12 -0.97
C MET A 337 1.95 -11.17 -2.34
N ALA A 338 0.63 -11.35 -2.39
CA ALA A 338 -0.11 -11.44 -3.65
C ALA A 338 -0.12 -10.12 -4.45
N SER A 339 -0.13 -8.99 -3.76
CA SER A 339 -0.30 -7.66 -4.36
C SER A 339 1.00 -6.86 -4.40
N TYR A 340 2.16 -7.51 -4.23
CA TYR A 340 3.47 -6.87 -4.21
C TYR A 340 3.65 -5.83 -5.33
N PRO A 341 4.06 -4.58 -5.01
CA PRO A 341 3.96 -3.45 -5.91
C PRO A 341 5.13 -3.34 -6.91
N ARG A 342 5.40 -4.45 -7.60
CA ARG A 342 6.25 -4.53 -8.80
C ARG A 342 5.68 -5.60 -9.72
N PHE A 343 5.22 -5.20 -10.90
CA PHE A 343 4.64 -6.14 -11.85
C PHE A 343 5.67 -6.61 -12.88
N ALA A 344 5.47 -7.81 -13.41
CA ALA A 344 6.37 -8.38 -14.40
C ALA A 344 6.21 -7.71 -15.77
N THR A 345 7.32 -7.51 -16.46
CA THR A 345 7.28 -6.94 -17.81
C THR A 345 6.79 -7.99 -18.82
N THR A 346 7.19 -9.25 -18.64
CA THR A 346 6.83 -10.37 -19.52
C THR A 346 6.19 -11.51 -18.73
N THR A 347 5.60 -12.48 -19.43
CA THR A 347 4.94 -13.64 -18.80
C THR A 347 5.89 -14.56 -18.02
N THR A 348 7.19 -14.54 -18.34
CA THR A 348 8.21 -15.40 -17.70
C THR A 348 9.09 -14.64 -16.71
N ASP A 349 8.87 -13.32 -16.58
CA ASP A 349 9.64 -12.46 -15.70
C ASP A 349 9.27 -12.71 -14.23
N ASN A 350 10.26 -13.17 -13.49
CA ASN A 350 10.22 -13.40 -12.04
C ASN A 350 11.38 -12.69 -11.33
N GLN A 351 12.00 -11.67 -11.95
CA GLN A 351 13.23 -11.05 -11.44
C GLN A 351 13.01 -10.36 -10.09
N PHE A 352 11.90 -9.63 -9.94
CA PHE A 352 11.61 -8.86 -8.71
C PHE A 352 10.58 -9.53 -7.80
N HIS A 353 9.72 -10.38 -8.36
CA HIS A 353 8.66 -11.05 -7.62
C HIS A 353 8.24 -12.33 -8.33
N LEU A 354 8.09 -13.41 -7.57
CA LEU A 354 7.66 -14.71 -8.09
C LEU A 354 6.16 -14.67 -8.44
N GLN A 355 5.81 -14.93 -9.71
CA GLN A 355 4.41 -14.86 -10.16
C GLN A 355 3.48 -15.84 -9.42
N ALA A 356 3.98 -16.97 -8.95
CA ALA A 356 3.17 -17.93 -8.18
C ALA A 356 2.60 -17.33 -6.88
N LEU A 357 3.31 -16.39 -6.26
CA LEU A 357 2.86 -15.73 -5.04
C LEU A 357 1.64 -14.84 -5.26
N ARG A 358 1.36 -14.46 -6.53
CA ARG A 358 0.15 -13.69 -6.88
C ARG A 358 -1.14 -14.43 -6.51
N HIS A 359 -1.13 -15.75 -6.36
CA HIS A 359 -2.31 -16.53 -5.97
C HIS A 359 -2.51 -16.62 -4.45
N PHE A 360 -1.60 -16.09 -3.62
CA PHE A 360 -1.72 -16.17 -2.16
C PHE A 360 -2.90 -15.36 -1.61
N TYR A 361 -3.54 -14.50 -2.41
CA TYR A 361 -4.79 -13.86 -2.02
C TYR A 361 -5.86 -14.90 -1.66
N ALA A 362 -5.79 -16.11 -2.22
CA ALA A 362 -6.68 -17.23 -1.91
C ALA A 362 -6.73 -17.57 -0.42
N LEU A 363 -5.61 -17.43 0.31
CA LEU A 363 -5.55 -17.68 1.76
C LEU A 363 -6.35 -16.65 2.56
N ALA A 364 -6.40 -15.42 2.05
CA ALA A 364 -7.15 -14.33 2.64
C ALA A 364 -8.63 -14.34 2.24
N VAL A 365 -9.08 -15.21 1.34
CA VAL A 365 -10.50 -15.27 0.93
C VAL A 365 -11.33 -15.89 2.04
N LYS A 366 -12.42 -15.20 2.43
CA LYS A 366 -13.40 -15.68 3.41
C LYS A 366 -14.78 -15.68 2.77
N GLU A 367 -15.48 -16.79 2.87
CA GLU A 367 -16.88 -16.90 2.46
C GLU A 367 -17.76 -16.22 3.51
N ARG A 368 -18.48 -15.16 3.11
CA ARG A 368 -19.31 -14.34 4.02
C ARG A 368 -20.67 -14.01 3.41
N GLU A 369 -21.11 -14.80 2.44
CA GLU A 369 -22.42 -14.63 1.82
C GLU A 369 -23.54 -15.16 2.71
N ILE A 370 -24.60 -14.37 2.85
CA ILE A 370 -25.83 -14.78 3.51
C ILE A 370 -26.86 -15.09 2.43
N ARG A 371 -27.19 -16.39 2.30
CA ARG A 371 -28.27 -16.89 1.44
C ARG A 371 -29.41 -17.41 2.30
N THR A 372 -30.63 -17.15 1.85
CA THR A 372 -31.84 -17.74 2.43
C THR A 372 -32.43 -18.73 1.43
N ILE A 373 -32.67 -19.94 1.91
CA ILE A 373 -33.23 -21.04 1.13
C ILE A 373 -34.54 -21.42 1.82
N ASP A 374 -35.60 -21.53 1.04
CA ASP A 374 -36.87 -22.01 1.55
C ASP A 374 -36.83 -23.53 1.79
N ILE A 375 -37.34 -23.97 2.93
CA ILE A 375 -37.23 -25.36 3.38
C ILE A 375 -38.11 -26.28 2.52
N ASP A 376 -39.30 -25.78 2.11
CA ASP A 376 -40.29 -26.58 1.39
C ASP A 376 -39.93 -26.70 -0.10
N THR A 377 -39.61 -25.57 -0.74
CA THR A 377 -39.28 -25.54 -2.18
C THR A 377 -37.83 -25.84 -2.49
N LYS A 378 -36.92 -25.69 -1.51
CA LYS A 378 -35.45 -25.72 -1.68
C LYS A 378 -34.91 -24.65 -2.65
N GLU A 379 -35.72 -23.65 -2.98
CA GLU A 379 -35.32 -22.55 -3.84
C GLU A 379 -34.74 -21.39 -3.02
N GLN A 380 -33.86 -20.61 -3.63
CA GLN A 380 -33.30 -19.41 -3.00
C GLN A 380 -34.36 -18.31 -2.99
N VAL A 381 -34.69 -17.82 -1.80
CA VAL A 381 -35.69 -16.77 -1.62
C VAL A 381 -35.01 -15.50 -1.12
N SER A 382 -35.52 -14.35 -1.53
CA SER A 382 -35.05 -13.04 -1.07
C SER A 382 -35.90 -12.58 0.13
N VAL A 383 -35.26 -12.47 1.29
CA VAL A 383 -35.90 -12.13 2.57
C VAL A 383 -35.13 -10.99 3.24
N GLU A 384 -35.85 -10.16 4.00
CA GLU A 384 -35.25 -9.12 4.82
C GLU A 384 -34.65 -9.72 6.10
N VAL A 385 -33.36 -9.47 6.31
CA VAL A 385 -32.57 -9.95 7.44
C VAL A 385 -32.05 -8.73 8.21
N GLU A 386 -32.34 -8.69 9.49
CA GLU A 386 -31.78 -7.75 10.45
C GLU A 386 -30.43 -8.27 10.94
N VAL A 387 -29.40 -7.45 10.80
CA VAL A 387 -28.07 -7.72 11.34
C VAL A 387 -27.86 -6.76 12.50
N GLU A 388 -27.71 -7.30 13.70
CA GLU A 388 -27.32 -6.56 14.89
C GLU A 388 -25.79 -6.51 14.95
N TYR A 389 -25.23 -5.31 14.83
CA TYR A 389 -23.81 -5.03 14.96
C TYR A 389 -23.49 -4.46 16.33
N VAL A 390 -22.32 -4.80 16.87
CA VAL A 390 -21.79 -4.21 18.10
C VAL A 390 -20.55 -3.39 17.75
N ASP A 391 -20.57 -2.11 18.14
CA ASP A 391 -19.38 -1.25 18.13
C ASP A 391 -18.65 -1.39 19.48
N GLU A 392 -17.44 -1.94 19.47
CA GLU A 392 -16.63 -2.19 20.68
C GLU A 392 -16.22 -0.88 21.39
N GLU A 393 -16.06 0.23 20.66
CA GLU A 393 -15.60 1.51 21.25
C GLU A 393 -16.74 2.31 21.89
N LYS A 394 -17.93 2.28 21.28
CA LYS A 394 -19.09 3.07 21.72
C LYS A 394 -20.10 2.26 22.52
N ASN A 395 -19.86 0.95 22.69
CA ASN A 395 -20.74 -0.01 23.36
C ASN A 395 -22.22 0.14 22.92
N THR A 396 -22.42 0.45 21.63
CA THR A 396 -23.72 0.73 21.04
C THR A 396 -24.03 -0.37 20.04
N SER A 397 -25.25 -0.92 20.11
CA SER A 397 -25.76 -1.88 19.14
C SER A 397 -26.46 -1.16 17.99
N LEU A 398 -26.02 -1.40 16.75
CA LEU A 398 -26.63 -0.85 15.55
C LEU A 398 -27.33 -1.98 14.79
N THR A 399 -28.63 -1.86 14.55
CA THR A 399 -29.37 -2.83 13.73
C THR A 399 -29.52 -2.28 12.32
N ARG A 400 -29.12 -3.06 11.31
CA ARG A 400 -29.34 -2.72 9.89
C ARG A 400 -30.12 -3.83 9.21
N VAL A 401 -31.06 -3.45 8.35
CA VAL A 401 -31.86 -4.37 7.55
C VAL A 401 -31.24 -4.52 6.17
N PHE A 402 -30.98 -5.75 5.75
CA PHE A 402 -30.50 -6.09 4.42
C PHE A 402 -31.44 -7.08 3.74
N LYS A 403 -31.38 -7.12 2.41
CA LYS A 403 -32.15 -8.06 1.58
C LYS A 403 -31.22 -9.14 1.04
N THR A 404 -31.59 -10.41 1.20
CA THR A 404 -30.77 -11.55 0.73
C THR A 404 -30.94 -11.83 -0.77
N PRO A 405 -29.93 -12.40 -1.46
CA PRO A 405 -28.58 -12.66 -0.95
C PRO A 405 -27.76 -11.38 -0.82
N PHE A 406 -26.96 -11.29 0.24
CA PHE A 406 -26.00 -10.20 0.40
C PHE A 406 -24.69 -10.70 1.00
N LEU A 407 -23.63 -9.95 0.74
CA LEU A 407 -22.29 -10.21 1.29
C LEU A 407 -22.13 -9.43 2.60
N LEU A 408 -21.75 -10.12 3.67
CA LEU A 408 -21.43 -9.49 4.94
C LEU A 408 -20.02 -8.89 4.88
N LEU A 409 -19.94 -7.55 4.90
CA LEU A 409 -18.70 -6.81 4.77
C LEU A 409 -17.93 -6.71 6.08
N ASN A 410 -16.62 -6.47 5.99
CA ASN A 410 -15.74 -6.32 7.14
C ASN A 410 -15.84 -4.92 7.76
N THR A 411 -16.99 -4.59 8.34
CA THR A 411 -17.12 -3.36 9.11
C THR A 411 -16.30 -3.44 10.41
N ARG A 412 -15.98 -2.27 10.99
CA ARG A 412 -15.38 -2.22 12.34
C ARG A 412 -16.33 -2.82 13.38
N GLU A 413 -17.63 -2.66 13.15
CA GLU A 413 -18.70 -3.24 13.94
C GLU A 413 -18.80 -4.74 13.62
N LYS A 414 -18.71 -5.60 14.65
CA LYS A 414 -18.81 -7.05 14.51
C LYS A 414 -20.28 -7.49 14.51
N PRO A 415 -20.71 -8.37 13.60
CA PRO A 415 -22.06 -8.92 13.63
C PRO A 415 -22.21 -9.82 14.86
N LEU A 416 -23.24 -9.58 15.67
CA LEU A 416 -23.54 -10.39 16.85
C LEU A 416 -24.69 -11.35 16.58
N ASN A 417 -25.79 -10.85 16.02
CA ASN A 417 -26.98 -11.66 15.75
C ASN A 417 -27.53 -11.37 14.35
N LEU A 418 -27.97 -12.43 13.67
CA LEU A 418 -28.77 -12.37 12.45
C LEU A 418 -30.21 -12.73 12.80
N GLY A 419 -31.14 -11.83 12.52
CA GLY A 419 -32.57 -12.01 12.70
C GLY A 419 -33.31 -12.00 11.37
N VAL A 420 -34.15 -12.99 11.09
CA VAL A 420 -35.05 -12.91 9.93
C VAL A 420 -36.22 -12.00 10.30
N ASN A 421 -36.40 -10.88 9.59
CA ASN A 421 -37.55 -9.99 9.76
C ASN A 421 -38.43 -10.05 8.52
N SER A 422 -39.31 -11.06 8.47
CA SER A 422 -40.33 -11.18 7.44
C SER A 422 -41.69 -11.42 8.06
N ALA A 423 -42.74 -10.94 7.40
CA ALA A 423 -44.12 -11.28 7.74
C ALA A 423 -44.52 -12.69 7.24
N VAL A 424 -43.78 -13.23 6.27
CA VAL A 424 -44.10 -14.50 5.59
C VAL A 424 -43.36 -15.68 6.24
N TYR A 425 -42.14 -15.46 6.71
CA TYR A 425 -41.28 -16.49 7.28
C TYR A 425 -41.12 -16.34 8.80
N TYR A 426 -40.83 -17.45 9.48
CA TYR A 426 -40.62 -17.46 10.93
C TYR A 426 -39.41 -16.61 11.32
N LYS A 427 -39.59 -15.82 12.38
CA LYS A 427 -38.52 -14.99 12.96
C LYS A 427 -37.57 -15.87 13.76
N VAL A 428 -36.40 -16.13 13.20
CA VAL A 428 -35.31 -16.85 13.87
C VAL A 428 -34.16 -15.88 14.10
N LYS A 429 -33.57 -15.92 15.30
CA LYS A 429 -32.33 -15.22 15.63
C LYS A 429 -31.21 -16.23 15.78
N VAL A 430 -30.12 -16.03 15.05
CA VAL A 430 -28.92 -16.86 15.09
C VAL A 430 -27.74 -16.00 15.55
N PRO A 431 -27.03 -16.37 16.62
CA PRO A 431 -25.80 -15.70 16.99
C PRO A 431 -24.71 -15.99 15.95
N VAL A 432 -23.94 -14.98 15.59
CA VAL A 432 -22.81 -15.09 14.66
C VAL A 432 -21.52 -15.09 15.46
N ASP A 433 -20.68 -16.10 15.25
CA ASP A 433 -19.34 -16.09 15.82
C ASP A 433 -18.47 -15.02 15.12
N PRO A 434 -17.75 -14.18 15.88
CA PRO A 434 -17.05 -13.01 15.34
C PRO A 434 -15.74 -13.32 14.57
N THR A 435 -15.55 -14.54 14.04
CA THR A 435 -14.26 -14.99 13.45
C THR A 435 -13.82 -14.23 12.20
#